data_AF-A0A1F2ZTM8-F1
#
_entry.id   AF-A0A1F2ZTM8-F1
#
_cell.length_a   1.000
_cell.length_b   1.000
_cell.length_c   1.000
_cell.angle_alpha   90.00
_cell.angle_beta   90.00
_cell.angle_gamma   90.00
#
_symmetry.space_group_name_H-M   'P 1'
#
loop_
_entity.id
_entity.type
_entity.pdbx_description
1 polymer ?
#
loop_
_entity_poly.entity_id
_entity_poly.type
_entity_poly.pdbx_seq_one_letter_code
_entity_poly.pdbx_strand_id
1 'polypeptide(L)'
;DLLAKSCGLSKAAFYYYYPNKEALVLDILHVSQQYLNHKLFSILCDTHLEYYVRFEHAHQQAVNFFSIGIQGCLVGMLSLEIPHLSEQIHLKIQSIFQDWELALLHYFQQVMPIAQAEALAKISVADYEGAILMTRLKQDDFYLTHVAERILKQLSIAVMDAEEA
;
A
#
# COMPACT_ATOMS: atom_id res chain seq x y z
N ASP A 1 -18.44 3.59 21.65
CA ASP A 1 -19.17 4.85 21.94
C ASP A 1 -18.77 5.95 20.97
N LEU A 2 -17.49 6.34 20.88
CA LEU A 2 -17.00 7.29 19.86
C LEU A 2 -17.40 6.89 18.43
N LEU A 3 -17.09 5.67 17.98
CA LEU A 3 -17.41 5.21 16.62
C LEU A 3 -18.92 5.21 16.32
N ALA A 4 -19.73 4.64 17.21
CA ALA A 4 -21.20 4.64 17.07
C ALA A 4 -21.74 6.07 16.94
N LYS A 5 -21.27 6.99 17.78
CA LYS A 5 -21.66 8.41 17.72
C LYS A 5 -21.21 9.09 16.42
N SER A 6 -20.00 8.82 15.94
CA SER A 6 -19.50 9.35 14.66
C SER A 6 -20.30 8.86 13.45
N CYS A 7 -20.92 7.68 13.56
CA CYS A 7 -21.83 7.14 12.53
C CYS A 7 -23.29 7.59 12.73
N GLY A 8 -23.61 8.39 13.75
CA GLY A 8 -25.01 8.75 14.08
C GLY A 8 -25.84 7.57 14.59
N LEU A 9 -25.20 6.49 15.04
CA LEU A 9 -25.85 5.26 15.50
C LEU A 9 -25.89 5.18 17.03
N SER A 10 -26.90 4.47 17.55
CA SER A 10 -26.87 4.03 18.94
C SER A 10 -25.80 2.95 19.14
N LYS A 11 -25.30 2.81 20.38
CA LYS A 11 -24.35 1.75 20.72
C LYS A 11 -24.92 0.36 20.38
N ALA A 12 -26.19 0.12 20.70
CA ALA A 12 -26.87 -1.14 20.40
C ALA A 12 -26.94 -1.41 18.88
N ALA A 13 -27.29 -0.41 18.08
CA ALA A 13 -27.33 -0.54 16.62
C ALA A 13 -25.94 -0.82 16.03
N PHE A 14 -24.89 -0.18 16.54
CA PHE A 14 -23.52 -0.43 16.09
C PHE A 14 -23.05 -1.87 16.38
N TYR A 15 -23.26 -2.35 17.62
CA TYR A 15 -22.85 -3.69 18.03
C TYR A 15 -23.74 -4.81 17.46
N TYR A 16 -24.92 -4.48 16.93
CA TYR A 16 -25.69 -5.42 16.12
C TYR A 16 -24.95 -5.83 14.85
N TYR A 17 -24.27 -4.88 14.18
CA TYR A 17 -23.47 -5.16 12.98
C TYR A 17 -22.07 -5.68 13.32
N TYR A 18 -21.44 -5.13 14.36
CA TYR A 18 -20.08 -5.48 14.77
C TYR A 18 -20.08 -6.10 16.16
N PRO A 19 -20.10 -7.45 16.27
CA PRO A 19 -20.22 -8.12 17.57
C PRO A 19 -19.04 -7.84 18.50
N ASN A 20 -17.86 -7.54 17.94
CA ASN A 20 -16.68 -7.15 18.70
C ASN A 20 -15.75 -6.25 17.86
N LYS A 21 -14.67 -5.73 18.48
CA LYS A 21 -13.70 -4.86 17.81
C LYS A 21 -12.92 -5.59 16.70
N GLU A 22 -12.67 -6.87 16.87
CA GLU A 22 -11.91 -7.68 15.91
C GLU A 22 -12.65 -7.84 14.59
N ALA A 23 -13.96 -8.14 14.63
CA ALA A 23 -14.81 -8.20 13.44
C ALA A 23 -14.80 -6.87 12.68
N LEU A 24 -14.86 -5.74 13.40
CA LEU A 24 -14.75 -4.41 12.79
C LEU A 24 -13.39 -4.19 12.13
N VAL A 25 -12.28 -4.51 12.80
CA VAL A 25 -10.92 -4.35 12.24
C VAL A 25 -10.75 -5.21 11.00
N LEU A 26 -11.22 -6.45 11.00
CA LEU A 26 -11.17 -7.33 9.84
C LEU A 26 -11.94 -6.78 8.64
N ASP A 27 -13.15 -6.25 8.86
CA ASP A 27 -13.93 -5.61 7.80
C ASP A 27 -13.22 -4.38 7.23
N ILE A 28 -12.65 -3.53 8.10
CA ILE A 28 -11.86 -2.37 7.67
C ILE A 28 -10.66 -2.81 6.83
N LEU A 29 -9.93 -3.83 7.25
CA LEU A 29 -8.80 -4.38 6.49
C LEU A 29 -9.25 -4.99 5.16
N HIS A 30 -10.42 -5.64 5.12
CA HIS A 30 -10.97 -6.20 3.88
C HIS A 30 -11.32 -5.10 2.87
N VAL A 31 -12.02 -4.06 3.31
CA VAL A 31 -12.35 -2.90 2.47
C VAL A 31 -11.08 -2.16 2.03
N SER A 32 -10.10 -2.02 2.93
CA SER A 32 -8.81 -1.39 2.61
C SER A 32 -8.05 -2.17 1.53
N GLN A 33 -7.96 -3.49 1.65
CA GLN A 33 -7.32 -4.34 0.64
C GLN A 33 -8.04 -4.24 -0.71
N GLN A 34 -9.37 -4.33 -0.71
CA GLN A 34 -10.15 -4.17 -1.93
C GLN A 34 -9.89 -2.83 -2.60
N TYR A 35 -9.87 -1.74 -1.82
CA TYR A 35 -9.55 -0.43 -2.36
C TYR A 35 -8.14 -0.38 -2.95
N LEU A 36 -7.12 -0.83 -2.22
CA LEU A 36 -5.73 -0.84 -2.69
C LEU A 36 -5.60 -1.63 -4.00
N ASN A 37 -6.16 -2.84 -4.06
CA ASN A 37 -6.08 -3.69 -5.25
C ASN A 37 -6.78 -3.04 -6.45
N HIS A 38 -8.00 -2.53 -6.28
CA HIS A 38 -8.83 -2.03 -7.39
C HIS A 38 -8.58 -0.57 -7.78
N LYS A 39 -7.98 0.24 -6.91
CA LYS A 39 -7.80 1.68 -7.14
C LYS A 39 -6.35 2.12 -7.20
N LEU A 40 -5.42 1.32 -6.68
CA LEU A 40 -4.00 1.69 -6.63
C LEU A 40 -3.15 0.69 -7.40
N PHE A 41 -3.13 -0.58 -6.99
CA PHE A 41 -2.25 -1.59 -7.61
C PHE A 41 -2.65 -1.91 -9.06
N SER A 42 -3.95 -1.93 -9.36
CA SER A 42 -4.42 -2.16 -10.75
C SER A 42 -3.90 -1.14 -11.78
N ILE A 43 -3.49 0.06 -11.36
CA ILE A 43 -2.91 1.07 -12.25
C ILE A 43 -1.63 0.54 -12.91
N LEU A 44 -0.83 -0.25 -12.19
CA LEU A 44 0.40 -0.84 -12.72
C LEU A 44 0.14 -1.87 -13.83
N CYS A 45 -1.08 -2.40 -13.91
CA CYS A 45 -1.51 -3.36 -14.92
C CYS A 45 -2.21 -2.72 -16.13
N ASP A 46 -2.41 -1.40 -16.14
CA ASP A 46 -3.13 -0.72 -17.22
C ASP A 46 -2.28 -0.60 -18.49
N THR A 47 -2.46 -1.53 -19.42
CA THR A 47 -1.72 -1.58 -20.69
C THR A 47 -2.13 -0.49 -21.68
N HIS A 48 -3.14 0.33 -21.38
CA HIS A 48 -3.46 1.53 -22.16
C HIS A 48 -2.52 2.70 -21.84
N LEU A 49 -1.76 2.61 -20.76
CA LEU A 49 -0.76 3.60 -20.36
C LEU A 49 0.66 3.09 -20.66
N GLU A 50 1.50 4.03 -21.08
CA GLU A 50 2.95 3.79 -21.23
C GLU A 50 3.55 3.29 -19.91
N TYR A 51 4.61 2.48 -20.00
CA TYR A 51 5.20 1.79 -18.86
C TYR A 51 5.46 2.75 -17.68
N TYR A 52 6.30 3.77 -17.87
CA TYR A 52 6.63 4.73 -16.81
C TYR A 52 5.43 5.53 -16.29
N VAL A 53 4.49 5.87 -17.18
CA VAL A 53 3.28 6.63 -16.82
C VAL A 53 2.39 5.83 -15.86
N ARG A 54 2.32 4.49 -15.99
CA ARG A 54 1.63 3.63 -15.03
C ARG A 54 2.20 3.79 -13.62
N PHE A 55 3.53 3.78 -13.48
CA PHE A 55 4.15 3.94 -12.17
C PHE A 55 3.94 5.33 -11.60
N GLU A 56 4.09 6.39 -12.40
CA GLU A 56 3.85 7.76 -11.96
C GLU A 56 2.41 7.96 -11.47
N HIS A 57 1.42 7.44 -12.21
CA HIS A 57 0.02 7.46 -11.79
C HIS A 57 -0.21 6.66 -10.51
N ALA A 58 0.35 5.44 -10.40
CA ALA A 58 0.22 4.62 -9.20
C ALA A 58 0.87 5.30 -7.99
N HIS A 59 2.03 5.94 -8.16
CA HIS A 59 2.71 6.71 -7.13
C HIS A 59 1.86 7.89 -6.67
N GLN A 60 1.35 8.71 -7.58
CA GLN A 60 0.50 9.85 -7.23
C GLN A 60 -0.77 9.40 -6.50
N GLN A 61 -1.38 8.29 -6.92
CA GLN A 61 -2.52 7.70 -6.25
C GLN A 61 -2.17 7.21 -4.84
N ALA A 62 -0.97 6.64 -4.65
CA ALA A 62 -0.47 6.26 -3.33
C ALA A 62 -0.24 7.48 -2.42
N VAL A 63 0.42 8.52 -2.91
CA VAL A 63 0.61 9.78 -2.18
C VAL A 63 -0.73 10.34 -1.72
N ASN A 64 -1.71 10.42 -2.63
CA ASN A 64 -3.05 10.89 -2.29
C ASN A 64 -3.71 10.01 -1.22
N PHE A 65 -3.70 8.68 -1.41
CA PHE A 65 -4.34 7.74 -0.50
C PHE A 65 -3.77 7.83 0.93
N PHE A 66 -2.45 7.89 1.06
CA PHE A 66 -1.79 7.93 2.38
C PHE A 66 -1.75 9.34 3.01
N SER A 67 -2.17 10.37 2.28
CA SER A 67 -2.22 11.76 2.76
C SER A 67 -3.63 12.21 3.21
N ILE A 68 -4.68 11.47 2.88
CA ILE A 68 -6.07 11.82 3.22
C ILE A 68 -6.42 11.37 4.65
N GLY A 69 -7.03 12.27 5.44
CA GLY A 69 -7.52 11.95 6.78
C GLY A 69 -6.40 11.81 7.81
N ILE A 70 -6.31 10.65 8.48
CA ILE A 70 -5.15 10.34 9.33
C ILE A 70 -4.02 9.93 8.40
N GLN A 71 -3.07 10.84 8.16
CA GLN A 71 -1.89 10.58 7.34
C GLN A 71 -1.15 9.32 7.82
N GLY A 72 -0.86 8.40 6.90
CA GLY A 72 -0.17 7.16 7.19
C GLY A 72 -0.78 5.91 6.55
N CYS A 73 -0.09 4.78 6.69
CA CYS A 73 -0.62 3.48 6.30
C CYS A 73 -1.33 2.82 7.50
N LEU A 74 -2.64 2.59 7.38
CA LEU A 74 -3.40 1.87 8.42
C LEU A 74 -2.83 0.48 8.69
N VAL A 75 -2.47 -0.24 7.63
CA VAL A 75 -1.95 -1.61 7.70
C VAL A 75 -0.56 -1.62 8.35
N GLY A 76 0.29 -0.66 7.99
CA GLY A 76 1.59 -0.45 8.62
C GLY A 76 1.49 -0.07 10.10
N MET A 77 0.51 0.75 10.49
CA MET A 77 0.28 1.06 11.91
C MET A 77 -0.18 -0.16 12.70
N LEU A 78 -1.10 -0.97 12.15
CA LEU A 78 -1.59 -2.16 12.83
C LEU A 78 -0.52 -3.26 12.93
N SER A 79 0.45 -3.32 12.01
CA SER A 79 1.53 -4.32 12.08
C SER A 79 2.40 -4.17 13.33
N LEU A 80 2.51 -2.96 13.89
CA LEU A 80 3.22 -2.70 15.15
C LEU A 80 2.52 -3.32 16.36
N GLU A 81 1.22 -3.59 16.25
CA GLU A 81 0.39 -4.13 17.32
C GLU A 81 0.21 -5.66 17.22
N ILE A 82 0.89 -6.34 16.28
CA ILE A 82 0.77 -7.80 16.06
C ILE A 82 0.77 -8.63 17.37
N PRO A 83 1.62 -8.38 18.37
CA PRO A 83 1.60 -9.14 19.64
C PRO A 83 0.26 -9.07 20.41
N HIS A 84 -0.59 -8.10 20.07
CA HIS A 84 -1.89 -7.85 20.67
C HIS A 84 -3.08 -8.13 19.73
N LEU A 85 -2.80 -8.59 18.51
CA LEU A 85 -3.81 -8.93 17.51
C LEU A 85 -4.03 -10.43 17.42
N SER A 86 -5.19 -10.83 16.92
CA SER A 86 -5.45 -12.23 16.62
C SER A 86 -4.65 -12.70 15.40
N GLU A 87 -4.46 -14.02 15.31
CA GLU A 87 -3.83 -14.65 14.15
C GLU A 87 -4.55 -14.29 12.84
N GLN A 88 -5.88 -14.20 12.87
CA GLN A 88 -6.67 -13.84 11.70
C GLN A 88 -6.35 -12.43 11.19
N ILE A 89 -6.22 -11.45 12.09
CA ILE A 89 -5.82 -10.08 11.73
C ILE A 89 -4.37 -10.06 11.23
N HIS A 90 -3.46 -10.80 11.88
CA HIS A 90 -2.07 -10.87 11.45
C HIS A 90 -1.95 -11.41 10.02
N LEU A 91 -2.60 -12.54 9.71
CA LEU A 91 -2.63 -13.11 8.35
C LEU A 91 -3.24 -12.13 7.33
N LYS A 92 -4.27 -11.38 7.73
CA LYS A 92 -4.88 -10.38 6.86
C LYS A 92 -3.90 -9.24 6.54
N ILE A 93 -3.18 -8.72 7.54
CA ILE A 93 -2.13 -7.70 7.35
C ILE A 93 -1.05 -8.22 6.40
N GLN A 94 -0.56 -9.44 6.61
CA GLN A 94 0.42 -10.08 5.72
C GLN A 94 -0.08 -10.17 4.29
N SER A 95 -1.34 -10.57 4.08
CA SER A 95 -1.91 -10.66 2.72
C SER A 95 -1.96 -9.32 1.99
N ILE A 96 -2.16 -8.20 2.70
CA ILE A 96 -2.22 -6.87 2.08
C ILE A 96 -0.83 -6.44 1.61
N PHE A 97 0.20 -6.63 2.45
CA PHE A 97 1.58 -6.37 2.05
C PHE A 97 2.02 -7.31 0.91
N GLN A 98 1.59 -8.57 0.94
CA GLN A 98 1.86 -9.52 -0.14
C GLN A 98 1.24 -9.08 -1.47
N ASP A 99 0.01 -8.57 -1.47
CA ASP A 99 -0.63 -8.03 -2.67
C ASP A 99 0.15 -6.84 -3.24
N TRP A 100 0.68 -5.96 -2.37
CA TRP A 100 1.50 -4.83 -2.78
C TRP A 100 2.82 -5.29 -3.42
N GLU A 101 3.54 -6.20 -2.77
CA GLU A 101 4.78 -6.77 -3.31
C GLU A 101 4.52 -7.46 -4.65
N LEU A 102 3.43 -8.24 -4.77
CA LEU A 102 3.08 -8.91 -6.02
C LEU A 102 2.76 -7.91 -7.12
N ALA A 103 2.00 -6.85 -6.85
CA ALA A 103 1.70 -5.85 -7.86
C ALA A 103 2.96 -5.19 -8.42
N LEU A 104 3.90 -4.82 -7.54
CA LEU A 104 5.20 -4.26 -7.94
C LEU A 104 6.06 -5.28 -8.69
N LEU A 105 6.13 -6.53 -8.23
CA LEU A 105 6.86 -7.60 -8.90
C LEU A 105 6.35 -7.79 -10.34
N HIS A 106 5.03 -7.91 -10.53
CA HIS A 106 4.43 -8.11 -11.84
C HIS A 106 4.72 -6.95 -12.80
N TYR A 107 4.86 -5.74 -12.26
CA TYR A 107 5.20 -4.56 -13.03
C TYR A 107 6.71 -4.48 -13.34
N PHE A 108 7.58 -4.72 -12.36
CA PHE A 108 9.04 -4.65 -12.52
C PHE A 108 9.58 -5.74 -13.45
N GLN A 109 9.07 -6.98 -13.35
CA GLN A 109 9.55 -8.10 -14.18
C GLN A 109 9.32 -7.92 -15.69
N GLN A 110 8.59 -6.88 -16.10
CA GLN A 110 8.41 -6.54 -17.53
C GLN A 110 9.68 -5.98 -18.16
N VAL A 111 10.59 -5.42 -17.36
CA VAL A 111 11.80 -4.73 -17.84
C VAL A 111 13.09 -5.24 -17.19
N MET A 112 13.01 -6.16 -16.23
CA MET A 112 14.19 -6.73 -15.56
C MET A 112 14.00 -8.20 -15.22
N PRO A 113 15.10 -8.97 -15.02
CA PRO A 113 15.01 -10.37 -14.61
C PRO A 113 14.22 -10.56 -13.31
N ILE A 114 13.49 -11.67 -13.20
CA ILE A 114 12.58 -11.94 -12.07
C ILE A 114 13.25 -11.81 -10.70
N ALA A 115 14.50 -12.27 -10.53
CA ALA A 115 15.21 -12.18 -9.26
C ALA A 115 15.51 -10.72 -8.85
N GLN A 116 15.79 -9.84 -9.82
CA GLN A 116 15.98 -8.42 -9.57
C GLN A 116 14.63 -7.74 -9.28
N ALA A 117 13.58 -8.11 -10.02
CA ALA A 117 12.23 -7.60 -9.81
C ALA A 117 11.69 -7.96 -8.42
N GLU A 118 11.91 -9.19 -7.94
CA GLU A 118 11.52 -9.64 -6.60
C GLU A 118 12.22 -8.84 -5.50
N ALA A 119 13.53 -8.63 -5.65
CA ALA A 119 14.30 -7.82 -4.70
C ALA A 119 13.83 -6.37 -4.68
N LEU A 120 13.61 -5.77 -5.86
CA LEU A 120 13.15 -4.39 -5.99
C LEU A 120 11.73 -4.21 -5.46
N ALA A 121 10.83 -5.17 -5.70
CA ALA A 121 9.45 -5.14 -5.19
C ALA A 121 9.41 -5.11 -3.66
N LYS A 122 10.15 -6.04 -3.02
CA LYS A 122 10.23 -6.13 -1.56
C LYS A 122 10.78 -4.86 -0.93
N ILE A 123 11.92 -4.38 -1.44
CA ILE A 123 12.54 -3.17 -0.87
C ILE A 123 11.69 -1.92 -1.15
N SER A 124 10.97 -1.88 -2.28
CA SER A 124 10.06 -0.76 -2.59
C SER A 124 8.92 -0.65 -1.59
N VAL A 125 8.30 -1.76 -1.18
CA VAL A 125 7.26 -1.74 -0.13
C VAL A 125 7.82 -1.21 1.19
N ALA A 126 9.01 -1.67 1.60
CA ALA A 126 9.67 -1.17 2.80
C ALA A 126 10.01 0.33 2.71
N ASP A 127 10.50 0.78 1.56
CA ASP A 127 10.80 2.18 1.25
C ASP A 127 9.56 3.06 1.33
N TYR A 128 8.43 2.61 0.77
CA TYR A 128 7.15 3.31 0.87
C TYR A 128 6.67 3.42 2.32
N GLU A 129 6.65 2.33 3.09
CA GLU A 129 6.22 2.38 4.50
C GLU A 129 7.11 3.32 5.33
N GLY A 130 8.42 3.26 5.13
CA GLY A 130 9.36 4.20 5.75
C GLY A 130 9.10 5.65 5.34
N ALA A 131 8.86 5.91 4.06
CA ALA A 131 8.57 7.24 3.55
C ALA A 131 7.23 7.79 4.04
N ILE A 132 6.19 6.96 4.08
CA ILE A 132 4.86 7.30 4.62
C ILE A 132 4.99 7.70 6.09
N LEU A 133 5.72 6.90 6.89
CA LEU A 133 6.00 7.20 8.29
C LEU A 133 6.73 8.53 8.45
N MET A 134 7.81 8.74 7.68
CA MET A 134 8.62 9.95 7.80
C MET A 134 7.89 11.21 7.31
N THR A 135 7.10 11.08 6.25
CA THR A 135 6.22 12.15 5.74
C THR A 135 5.22 12.56 6.82
N ARG A 136 4.56 11.59 7.48
CA ARG A 136 3.66 11.88 8.60
C ARG A 136 4.39 12.55 9.77
N LEU A 137 5.59 12.08 10.10
CA LEU A 137 6.37 12.59 11.25
C LEU A 137 6.89 14.01 11.01
N LYS A 138 7.31 14.32 9.79
CA LYS A 138 8.00 15.56 9.43
C LYS A 138 7.12 16.56 8.68
N GLN A 139 5.96 16.13 8.19
CA GLN A 139 5.10 16.90 7.30
C GLN A 139 5.88 17.37 6.06
N ASP A 140 6.66 16.45 5.50
CA ASP A 140 7.60 16.71 4.41
C ASP A 140 7.46 15.63 3.34
N ASP A 141 6.98 16.04 2.15
CA ASP A 141 6.75 15.13 1.03
C ASP A 141 8.06 14.64 0.38
N PHE A 142 9.21 15.22 0.76
CA PHE A 142 10.54 14.81 0.32
C PHE A 142 10.71 13.29 0.30
N TYR A 143 10.25 12.61 1.36
CA TYR A 143 10.44 11.17 1.51
C TYR A 143 9.70 10.37 0.44
N LEU A 144 8.44 10.71 0.14
CA LEU A 144 7.65 10.04 -0.88
C LEU A 144 8.16 10.36 -2.29
N THR A 145 8.50 11.62 -2.57
CA THR A 145 9.10 12.03 -3.85
C THR A 145 10.37 11.22 -4.14
N HIS A 146 11.26 11.08 -3.16
CA HIS A 146 12.53 10.36 -3.37
C HIS A 146 12.35 8.85 -3.47
N VAL A 147 11.25 8.27 -2.97
CA VAL A 147 10.91 6.85 -3.25
C VAL A 147 10.64 6.68 -4.75
N ALA A 148 9.81 7.55 -5.34
CA ALA A 148 9.52 7.49 -6.77
C ALA A 148 10.77 7.66 -7.62
N GLU A 149 11.60 8.66 -7.31
CA GLU A 149 12.86 8.91 -8.04
C GLU A 149 13.80 7.70 -8.01
N ARG A 150 13.96 7.04 -6.85
CA ARG A 150 14.80 5.85 -6.74
C ARG A 150 14.27 4.71 -7.58
N ILE A 151 12.96 4.45 -7.54
CA ILE A 151 12.35 3.36 -8.31
C ILE A 151 12.47 3.67 -9.81
N LEU A 152 12.08 4.88 -10.25
CA LEU A 152 12.18 5.28 -11.66
C LEU A 152 13.61 5.17 -12.20
N LYS A 153 14.62 5.52 -11.39
CA LYS A 153 16.03 5.35 -11.76
C LYS A 153 16.39 3.88 -11.99
N GLN A 154 15.96 2.96 -11.13
CA GLN A 154 16.19 1.53 -11.31
C GLN A 154 15.49 1.01 -12.58
N LEU A 155 14.26 1.45 -12.83
CA LEU A 155 13.52 1.09 -14.04
C LEU A 155 14.17 1.64 -15.32
N SER A 156 14.73 2.85 -15.27
CA SER A 156 15.47 3.43 -16.40
C SER A 156 16.73 2.62 -16.74
N ILE A 157 17.50 2.22 -15.73
CA ILE A 157 18.70 1.40 -15.94
C ILE A 157 18.32 0.05 -16.57
N ALA A 158 17.28 -0.60 -16.03
CA ALA A 158 16.83 -1.90 -16.51
C ALA A 158 16.36 -1.88 -17.97
N VAL A 159 15.63 -0.84 -18.38
CA VAL A 159 15.19 -0.69 -19.79
C VAL A 159 16.38 -0.49 -20.73
N MET A 160 17.36 0.32 -20.34
CA MET A 160 18.58 0.50 -21.13
C MET A 160 19.36 -0.81 -21.30
N ASP A 161 19.55 -1.56 -20.21
CA ASP A 161 20.23 -2.85 -20.24
C ASP A 161 19.49 -3.88 -21.12
N ALA A 162 18.17 -3.81 -21.18
CA ALA A 162 17.34 -4.69 -22.01
C ALA A 162 17.37 -4.33 -23.51
N GLU A 163 17.61 -3.07 -23.86
CA GLU A 163 17.76 -2.62 -25.26
C GLU A 163 19.15 -2.95 -25.83
N GLU A 164 20.16 -3.09 -24.98
CA GLU A 164 21.55 -3.41 -25.38
C GLU A 164 21.82 -4.93 -25.49
N ALA A 165 20.91 -5.79 -25.00
CA ALA A 165 21.04 -7.26 -24.94
C ALA A 165 20.39 -7.99 -26.13
#